data_AF-A0A645FI56-F1
#
_entry.id   AF-A0A645FI56-F1
#
_cell.length_a   1.000
_cell.length_b   1.000
_cell.length_c   1.000
_cell.angle_alpha   90.00
_cell.angle_beta   90.00
_cell.angle_gamma   90.00
#
_symmetry.space_group_name_H-M   'P 1'
#
loop_
_entity.id
_entity.type
_entity.pdbx_description
1 polymer ?
#
loop_
_entity_poly.entity_id
_entity_poly.type
_entity_poly.pdbx_seq_one_letter_code
_entity_poly.pdbx_strand_id
1 'polypeptide(L)'
;MLRTALQVEIVQNGVRKTAVNTVKAAAIPDFAAALQYAQQYLQLVQAEQQRAEEGLYSAQAILHHQPPAAGPLLGRKQAADALGITIDTLRNWEMNGLLQVKRRQNGYRVYTPADLRLLRVIRSLRHANFSIAAILRMMGALSQNPNTNLRTALDTPQADDAISACDKLLTSLRTANANAQDMLAQIRQMQARFC
;
A
#
# COMPACT_ATOMS: atom_id res chain seq x y z
N MET A 1 20.51 -6.23 -15.34
CA MET A 1 20.47 -5.46 -14.08
C MET A 1 19.50 -4.27 -14.12
N LEU A 2 19.48 -3.44 -15.17
CA LEU A 2 18.58 -2.27 -15.26
C LEU A 2 17.06 -2.60 -15.19
N ARG A 3 16.64 -3.70 -15.84
CA ARG A 3 15.23 -4.03 -16.03
C ARG A 3 14.52 -4.45 -14.73
N THR A 4 15.26 -5.00 -13.78
CA THR A 4 14.75 -5.48 -12.49
C THR A 4 14.59 -4.36 -11.45
N ALA A 5 15.39 -3.29 -11.57
CA ALA A 5 15.33 -2.14 -10.66
C ALA A 5 14.18 -1.15 -10.99
N LEU A 6 13.67 -1.19 -12.23
CA LEU A 6 12.65 -0.26 -12.74
C LEU A 6 11.22 -0.82 -12.73
N GLN A 7 11.00 -2.09 -12.37
CA GLN A 7 9.67 -2.72 -12.33
C GLN A 7 8.79 -2.25 -11.15
N VAL A 8 9.34 -1.46 -10.22
CA VAL A 8 8.63 -0.97 -9.03
C VAL A 8 8.18 0.47 -9.30
N GLU A 9 7.25 0.64 -10.24
CA GLU A 9 6.85 1.97 -10.74
C GLU A 9 6.08 2.83 -9.73
N ILE A 10 5.67 2.29 -8.58
CA ILE A 10 4.73 2.98 -7.67
C ILE A 10 5.08 2.76 -6.20
N VAL A 11 6.38 2.81 -5.89
CA VAL A 11 6.80 3.10 -4.52
C VAL A 11 7.35 4.51 -4.57
N GLN A 12 6.65 5.45 -3.92
CA GLN A 12 6.99 6.86 -3.63
C GLN A 12 8.17 7.43 -4.46
N ASN A 13 8.00 8.56 -5.16
CA ASN A 13 9.03 9.20 -6.02
C ASN A 13 10.48 9.18 -5.48
N GLY A 14 10.70 9.18 -4.16
CA GLY A 14 12.01 8.99 -3.52
C GLY A 14 12.69 7.62 -3.75
N VAL A 15 11.94 6.51 -3.79
CA VAL A 15 12.48 5.14 -3.97
C VAL A 15 12.99 4.94 -5.40
N ARG A 16 12.20 5.36 -6.39
CA ARG A 16 12.60 5.33 -7.81
C ARG A 16 13.86 6.16 -8.06
N LYS A 17 13.92 7.37 -7.50
CA LYS A 17 15.08 8.26 -7.64
C LYS A 17 16.35 7.63 -7.06
N THR A 18 16.24 6.98 -5.90
CA THR A 18 17.36 6.31 -5.25
C THR A 18 17.84 5.11 -6.06
N ALA A 19 16.93 4.25 -6.55
CA ALA A 19 17.27 3.11 -7.40
C ALA A 19 18.03 3.52 -8.69
N VAL A 20 17.56 4.57 -9.36
CA VAL A 20 18.22 5.12 -10.56
C VAL A 20 19.61 5.65 -10.23
N ASN A 21 19.78 6.33 -9.09
CA ASN A 21 21.09 6.82 -8.65
C ASN A 21 22.05 5.67 -8.32
N THR A 22 21.59 4.59 -7.69
CA THR A 22 22.41 3.40 -7.42
C THR A 22 22.97 2.80 -8.70
N VAL A 23 22.11 2.62 -9.71
CA VAL A 23 22.52 2.07 -11.01
C VAL A 23 23.53 2.98 -11.71
N LYS A 24 23.32 4.30 -11.65
CA LYS A 24 24.24 5.28 -12.23
C LYS A 24 25.60 5.27 -11.52
N ALA A 25 25.61 5.21 -10.19
CA ALA A 25 26.84 5.19 -9.41
C ALA A 25 27.64 3.90 -9.61
N ALA A 26 26.97 2.75 -9.73
CA ALA A 26 27.62 1.46 -10.00
C ALA A 26 28.26 1.36 -11.40
N ALA A 27 27.94 2.27 -12.33
CA ALA A 27 28.56 2.35 -13.65
C ALA A 27 29.89 3.17 -13.65
N ILE A 28 30.22 3.81 -12.53
CA ILE A 28 31.46 4.56 -12.30
C ILE A 28 32.28 3.76 -11.26
N PRO A 29 33.62 3.74 -11.30
CA PRO A 29 34.46 3.04 -10.31
C PRO A 29 34.46 3.70 -8.91
N ASP A 30 33.33 4.25 -8.48
CA ASP A 30 33.10 4.74 -7.12
C ASP A 30 32.22 3.72 -6.36
N PHE A 31 32.87 2.63 -5.93
CA PHE A 31 32.20 1.56 -5.18
C PHE A 31 31.65 2.04 -3.83
N ALA A 32 32.27 3.06 -3.22
CA ALA A 32 31.80 3.62 -1.95
C ALA A 32 30.44 4.31 -2.13
N ALA A 33 30.30 5.17 -3.14
CA ALA A 33 29.04 5.81 -3.46
C ALA A 33 27.97 4.78 -3.89
N ALA A 34 28.35 3.78 -4.71
CA ALA A 34 27.43 2.73 -5.14
C ALA A 34 26.88 1.92 -3.96
N LEU A 35 27.71 1.57 -2.97
CA LEU A 35 27.28 0.91 -1.74
C LEU A 35 26.34 1.78 -0.91
N GLN A 36 26.66 3.06 -0.75
CA GLN A 36 25.81 3.99 0.00
C GLN A 36 24.41 4.11 -0.62
N TYR A 37 24.33 4.27 -1.94
CA TYR A 37 23.03 4.34 -2.63
C TYR A 37 22.27 3.02 -2.56
N ALA A 38 22.94 1.87 -2.67
CA ALA A 38 22.31 0.56 -2.53
C ALA A 38 21.75 0.34 -1.12
N GLN A 39 22.48 0.75 -0.08
CA GLN A 39 22.03 0.71 1.31
C GLN A 39 20.81 1.60 1.54
N GLN A 40 20.85 2.84 1.04
CA GLN A 40 19.73 3.77 1.14
C GLN A 40 18.49 3.21 0.43
N TYR A 41 18.66 2.63 -0.77
CA TYR A 41 17.57 2.00 -1.49
C TYR A 41 16.96 0.83 -0.70
N LEU A 42 17.80 -0.06 -0.15
CA LEU A 42 17.36 -1.18 0.67
C LEU A 42 16.56 -0.71 1.89
N GLN A 43 17.05 0.30 2.63
CA GLN A 43 16.36 0.86 3.79
C GLN A 43 14.98 1.42 3.43
N LEU A 44 14.88 2.14 2.30
CA LEU A 44 13.61 2.68 1.83
C LEU A 44 12.62 1.58 1.48
N VAL A 45 13.05 0.54 0.76
CA VAL A 45 12.19 -0.59 0.40
C VAL A 45 11.72 -1.35 1.64
N GLN A 46 12.62 -1.59 2.61
CA GLN A 46 12.28 -2.25 3.87
C GLN A 46 11.25 -1.46 4.68
N ALA A 47 11.41 -0.14 4.76
CA ALA A 47 10.46 0.72 5.45
C ALA A 47 9.07 0.70 4.79
N GLU A 48 9.01 0.69 3.45
CA GLU A 48 7.75 0.57 2.72
C GLU A 48 7.11 -0.81 2.88
N GLN A 49 7.92 -1.88 2.87
CA GLN A 49 7.44 -3.24 3.16
C GLN A 49 6.86 -3.33 4.57
N GLN A 50 7.55 -2.79 5.58
CA GLN A 50 7.07 -2.77 6.95
C GLN A 50 5.75 -1.98 7.06
N ARG A 51 5.66 -0.80 6.44
CA ARG A 51 4.43 0.00 6.44
C ARG A 51 3.26 -0.74 5.79
N ALA A 52 3.49 -1.46 4.70
CA ALA A 52 2.48 -2.29 4.04
C ALA A 52 1.96 -3.41 4.96
N GLU A 53 2.88 -4.09 5.67
CA GLU A 53 2.55 -5.15 6.62
C GLU A 53 1.79 -4.61 7.85
N GLU A 54 2.21 -3.48 8.41
CA GLU A 54 1.52 -2.82 9.54
C GLU A 54 0.11 -2.36 9.15
N GLY A 55 -0.07 -1.85 7.93
CA GLY A 55 -1.37 -1.48 7.40
C GLY A 55 -2.32 -2.68 7.27
N LEU A 56 -1.79 -3.81 6.78
CA LEU A 56 -2.53 -5.08 6.70
C LEU A 56 -2.91 -5.58 8.10
N TYR A 57 -1.96 -5.60 9.03
CA TYR A 57 -2.20 -6.01 10.42
C TYR A 57 -3.29 -5.15 11.08
N SER A 58 -3.22 -3.83 10.91
CA SER A 58 -4.21 -2.89 11.44
C SER A 58 -5.60 -3.14 10.83
N ALA A 59 -5.67 -3.39 9.52
CA ALA A 59 -6.91 -3.74 8.84
C ALA A 59 -7.52 -5.03 9.39
N GLN A 60 -6.71 -6.06 9.62
CA GLN A 60 -7.14 -7.34 10.21
C GLN A 60 -7.65 -7.16 11.65
N ALA A 61 -6.94 -6.39 12.46
CA ALA A 61 -7.37 -6.11 13.84
C ALA A 61 -8.74 -5.42 13.86
N ILE A 62 -8.94 -4.39 13.02
CA ILE A 62 -10.25 -3.74 12.87
C ILE A 62 -11.31 -4.74 12.35
N LEU A 63 -10.89 -5.57 11.38
CA LEU A 63 -11.50 -6.81 10.87
C LEU A 63 -12.12 -7.73 11.93
N HIS A 64 -11.38 -7.93 13.02
CA HIS A 64 -11.73 -8.91 14.04
C HIS A 64 -12.68 -8.34 15.10
N HIS A 65 -12.65 -7.02 15.32
CA HIS A 65 -13.53 -6.37 16.29
C HIS A 65 -14.89 -6.04 15.68
N GLN A 66 -15.97 -6.47 16.33
CA GLN A 66 -17.33 -6.15 15.90
C GLN A 66 -17.64 -4.68 16.25
N PRO A 67 -18.19 -3.89 15.31
CA PRO A 67 -18.64 -2.54 15.63
C PRO A 67 -19.83 -2.60 16.60
N PRO A 68 -20.06 -1.56 17.43
CA PRO A 68 -21.22 -1.52 18.31
C PRO A 68 -22.52 -1.61 17.50
N ALA A 69 -23.49 -2.37 18.01
CA ALA A 69 -24.77 -2.60 17.34
C ALA A 69 -25.60 -1.32 17.18
N ALA A 70 -25.43 -0.36 18.09
CA ALA A 70 -26.05 0.95 18.04
C ALA A 70 -24.97 2.04 18.21
N GLY A 71 -25.11 3.12 17.45
CA GLY A 71 -24.22 4.27 17.53
C GLY A 71 -24.76 5.44 16.71
N PRO A 72 -24.21 6.65 16.89
CA PRO A 72 -24.69 7.83 16.19
C PRO A 72 -24.51 7.67 14.68
N LEU A 73 -25.54 8.06 13.93
CA LEU A 73 -25.46 8.19 12.49
C LEU A 73 -24.77 9.51 12.15
N LEU A 74 -23.62 9.43 11.50
CA LEU A 74 -22.84 10.61 11.14
C LEU A 74 -23.21 11.12 9.75
N GLY A 75 -23.12 12.44 9.54
CA GLY A 75 -23.04 13.03 8.21
C GLY A 75 -21.60 12.96 7.66
N ARG A 76 -21.41 13.26 6.37
CA ARG A 76 -20.09 13.15 5.72
C ARG A 76 -18.99 13.94 6.43
N LYS A 77 -19.27 15.18 6.83
CA LYS A 77 -18.30 16.02 7.55
C LYS A 77 -17.85 15.35 8.85
N GLN A 78 -18.81 14.96 9.69
CA GLN A 78 -18.53 14.28 10.95
C GLN A 78 -17.80 12.94 10.75
N ALA A 79 -18.13 12.19 9.71
CA ALA A 79 -17.42 10.95 9.38
C ALA A 79 -15.96 11.23 8.97
N ALA A 80 -15.72 12.24 8.14
CA ALA A 80 -14.38 12.67 7.75
C ALA A 80 -13.56 13.14 8.96
N ASP A 81 -14.17 13.94 9.84
CA ASP A 81 -13.55 14.41 11.09
C ASP A 81 -13.19 13.23 12.02
N ALA A 82 -14.13 12.30 12.23
CA ALA A 82 -13.91 11.09 13.04
C ALA A 82 -12.81 10.16 12.48
N LEU A 83 -12.55 10.25 11.17
CA LEU A 83 -11.51 9.50 10.48
C LEU A 83 -10.20 10.30 10.35
N GLY A 84 -10.18 11.60 10.70
CA GLY A 84 -9.01 12.46 10.49
C GLY A 84 -8.61 12.59 9.02
N ILE A 85 -9.58 12.62 8.11
CA ILE A 85 -9.36 12.79 6.66
C ILE A 85 -10.14 14.00 6.14
N THR A 86 -9.79 14.48 4.95
CA THR A 86 -10.56 15.54 4.30
C THR A 86 -11.90 15.02 3.78
N ILE A 87 -12.88 15.92 3.65
CA ILE A 87 -14.18 15.61 3.03
C ILE A 87 -13.98 15.14 1.59
N ASP A 88 -13.03 15.72 0.86
CA ASP A 88 -12.74 15.34 -0.52
C ASP A 88 -12.11 13.95 -0.62
N THR A 89 -11.28 13.55 0.35
CA THR A 89 -10.78 12.18 0.46
C THR A 89 -11.94 11.19 0.62
N LEU A 90 -12.87 11.46 1.54
CA LEU A 90 -14.05 10.60 1.73
C LEU A 90 -14.94 10.56 0.49
N ARG A 91 -15.16 11.72 -0.14
CA ARG A 91 -15.90 11.82 -1.42
C ARG A 91 -15.22 11.01 -2.53
N ASN A 92 -13.90 11.06 -2.63
CA ASN A 92 -13.15 10.29 -3.60
C ASN A 92 -13.34 8.78 -3.36
N TRP A 93 -13.32 8.32 -2.12
CA TRP A 93 -13.57 6.92 -1.79
C TRP A 93 -14.99 6.48 -2.17
N GLU A 94 -16.00 7.32 -1.94
CA GLU A 94 -17.37 7.08 -2.41
C GLU A 94 -17.44 6.95 -3.94
N MET A 95 -16.81 7.88 -4.67
CA MET A 95 -16.85 7.88 -6.14
C MET A 95 -16.15 6.65 -6.75
N ASN A 96 -15.12 6.14 -6.09
CA ASN A 96 -14.43 4.91 -6.49
C ASN A 96 -15.12 3.63 -5.97
N GLY A 97 -16.27 3.74 -5.32
CA GLY A 97 -17.04 2.57 -4.87
C GLY A 97 -16.50 1.87 -3.63
N LEU A 98 -15.55 2.48 -2.89
CA LEU A 98 -15.00 1.88 -1.67
C LEU A 98 -16.03 1.77 -0.55
N LEU A 99 -17.10 2.56 -0.61
CA LEU A 99 -18.21 2.49 0.34
C LEU A 99 -19.52 2.86 -0.36
N GLN A 100 -20.55 2.02 -0.21
CA GLN A 100 -21.92 2.37 -0.58
C GLN A 100 -22.62 3.09 0.57
N VAL A 101 -22.81 4.40 0.44
CA VAL A 101 -23.35 5.23 1.51
C VAL A 101 -24.88 5.26 1.48
N LYS A 102 -25.49 4.93 2.62
CA LYS A 102 -26.95 5.02 2.81
C LYS A 102 -27.41 6.48 2.83
N ARG A 103 -28.64 6.70 2.41
CA ARG A 103 -29.29 8.03 2.48
C ARG A 103 -30.54 7.97 3.34
N ARG A 104 -30.79 9.04 4.08
CA ARG A 104 -32.07 9.27 4.76
C ARG A 104 -33.14 9.69 3.76
N GLN A 105 -34.40 9.66 4.18
CA GLN A 105 -35.55 10.10 3.37
C GLN A 105 -35.40 11.54 2.85
N ASN A 106 -34.74 12.41 3.62
CA ASN A 106 -34.44 13.79 3.23
C ASN A 106 -33.22 13.92 2.29
N GLY A 107 -32.68 12.81 1.75
CA GLY A 107 -31.60 12.79 0.76
C GLY A 107 -30.18 12.89 1.31
N TYR A 108 -30.01 13.18 2.61
CA TYR A 108 -28.70 13.31 3.25
C TYR A 108 -28.03 11.95 3.45
N ARG A 109 -26.71 11.91 3.22
CA ARG A 109 -25.85 10.75 3.46
C ARG A 109 -25.69 10.48 4.95
N VAL A 110 -25.74 9.21 5.32
CA VAL A 110 -25.51 8.75 6.69
C VAL A 110 -24.52 7.59 6.74
N TYR A 111 -23.65 7.65 7.74
CA TYR A 111 -22.64 6.63 8.01
C TYR A 111 -22.95 5.98 9.35
N THR A 112 -23.07 4.66 9.33
CA THR A 112 -23.30 3.80 10.49
C THR A 112 -21.97 3.46 11.19
N PRO A 113 -21.99 2.90 12.41
CA PRO A 113 -20.79 2.36 13.05
C PRO A 113 -20.06 1.31 12.19
N ALA A 114 -20.80 0.50 11.43
CA ALA A 114 -20.24 -0.45 10.49
C ALA A 114 -19.52 0.24 9.32
N ASP A 115 -20.10 1.32 8.78
CA ASP A 115 -19.48 2.10 7.71
C ASP A 115 -18.18 2.77 8.21
N LEU A 116 -18.18 3.32 9.43
CA LEU A 116 -16.99 3.92 10.02
C LEU A 116 -15.88 2.90 10.25
N ARG A 117 -16.24 1.66 10.62
CA ARG A 117 -15.29 0.56 10.75
C ARG A 117 -14.65 0.21 9.40
N LEU A 118 -15.44 0.09 8.34
CA LEU A 118 -14.92 -0.12 6.98
C LEU A 118 -14.03 1.05 6.53
N LEU A 119 -14.44 2.29 6.81
CA LEU A 119 -13.64 3.47 6.47
C LEU A 119 -12.30 3.52 7.23
N ARG A 120 -12.24 3.01 8.47
CA ARG A 120 -10.97 2.85 9.21
C ARG A 120 -10.06 1.82 8.54
N VAL A 121 -10.61 0.71 8.04
CA VAL A 121 -9.85 -0.28 7.26
C VAL A 121 -9.30 0.35 5.98
N ILE A 122 -10.15 1.03 5.21
CA ILE A 122 -9.76 1.73 3.98
C ILE A 122 -8.64 2.74 4.29
N ARG A 123 -8.80 3.53 5.36
CA ARG A 123 -7.78 4.49 5.80
C ARG A 123 -6.44 3.81 6.06
N SER A 124 -6.41 2.76 6.88
CA SER A 124 -5.16 2.04 7.20
C SER A 124 -4.46 1.52 5.94
N LEU A 125 -5.21 0.92 5.02
CA LEU A 125 -4.65 0.37 3.78
C LEU A 125 -4.20 1.47 2.81
N ARG A 126 -4.92 2.59 2.72
CA ARG A 126 -4.52 3.74 1.89
C ARG A 126 -3.26 4.43 2.44
N HIS A 127 -3.11 4.54 3.76
CA HIS A 127 -1.86 5.02 4.38
C HIS A 127 -0.68 4.07 4.14
N ALA A 128 -0.97 2.78 3.96
CA ALA A 128 -0.01 1.74 3.63
C ALA A 128 0.22 1.54 2.12
N ASN A 129 -0.20 2.50 1.29
CA ASN A 129 0.01 2.54 -0.17
C ASN A 129 -0.70 1.44 -1.00
N PHE A 130 -1.62 0.65 -0.42
CA PHE A 130 -2.45 -0.27 -1.19
C PHE A 130 -3.34 0.50 -2.16
N SER A 131 -3.44 0.06 -3.42
CA SER A 131 -4.26 0.72 -4.44
C SER A 131 -5.76 0.68 -4.07
N ILE A 132 -6.54 1.60 -4.64
CA ILE A 132 -8.00 1.56 -4.52
C ILE A 132 -8.55 0.24 -5.08
N ALA A 133 -8.02 -0.23 -6.21
CA ALA A 133 -8.44 -1.49 -6.83
C ALA A 133 -8.16 -2.71 -5.94
N ALA A 134 -6.99 -2.79 -5.30
CA ALA A 134 -6.67 -3.83 -4.31
C ALA A 134 -7.65 -3.83 -3.15
N ILE A 135 -7.98 -2.64 -2.61
CA ILE A 135 -8.93 -2.52 -1.49
C ILE A 135 -10.34 -2.93 -1.94
N LEU A 136 -10.78 -2.53 -3.14
CA LEU A 136 -12.06 -2.96 -3.70
C LEU A 136 -12.15 -4.49 -3.85
N ARG A 137 -11.12 -5.12 -4.42
CA ARG A 137 -11.04 -6.59 -4.55
C ARG A 137 -11.13 -7.26 -3.19
N MET A 138 -10.37 -6.79 -2.21
CA MET A 138 -10.39 -7.33 -0.86
C MET A 138 -11.76 -7.19 -0.19
N MET A 139 -12.42 -6.03 -0.31
CA MET A 139 -13.77 -5.84 0.23
C MET A 139 -14.81 -6.70 -0.49
N GLY A 140 -14.70 -6.86 -1.81
CA GLY A 140 -15.54 -7.76 -2.59
C GLY A 140 -15.41 -9.21 -2.13
N ALA A 141 -14.18 -9.69 -1.93
CA ALA A 141 -13.92 -11.03 -1.42
C ALA A 141 -14.47 -11.22 0.01
N LEU A 142 -14.27 -10.23 0.91
CA LEU A 142 -14.86 -10.26 2.26
C LEU A 142 -16.38 -10.29 2.26
N SER A 143 -17.03 -9.60 1.32
CA SER A 143 -18.49 -9.59 1.22
C SER A 143 -19.06 -10.96 0.83
N GLN A 144 -18.30 -11.77 0.09
CA GLN A 144 -18.67 -13.12 -0.31
C GLN A 144 -18.28 -14.16 0.75
N ASN A 145 -17.12 -13.99 1.39
CA ASN A 145 -16.62 -14.89 2.42
C ASN A 145 -15.96 -14.09 3.57
N PRO A 146 -16.59 -14.02 4.75
CA PRO A 146 -16.03 -13.33 5.91
C PRO A 146 -14.65 -13.84 6.37
N ASN A 147 -14.31 -15.09 6.04
CA ASN A 147 -13.03 -15.73 6.38
C ASN A 147 -11.95 -15.56 5.29
N THR A 148 -12.17 -14.65 4.33
CA THR A 148 -11.21 -14.36 3.26
C THR A 148 -9.83 -14.03 3.83
N ASN A 149 -8.77 -14.58 3.22
CA ASN A 149 -7.42 -14.15 3.53
C ASN A 149 -7.14 -12.77 2.91
N LEU A 150 -7.10 -11.73 3.75
CA LEU A 150 -6.92 -10.36 3.30
C LEU A 150 -5.61 -10.15 2.52
N ARG A 151 -4.52 -10.82 2.91
CA ARG A 151 -3.24 -10.71 2.21
C ARG A 151 -3.40 -11.13 0.76
N THR A 152 -3.95 -12.32 0.55
CA THR A 152 -4.16 -12.87 -0.79
C THR A 152 -5.09 -11.96 -1.59
N ALA A 153 -6.19 -11.49 -0.99
CA ALA A 153 -7.16 -10.65 -1.68
C ALA A 153 -6.60 -9.26 -2.07
N LEU A 154 -5.69 -8.69 -1.26
CA LEU A 154 -5.02 -7.42 -1.56
C LEU A 154 -3.91 -7.55 -2.60
N ASP A 155 -3.26 -8.71 -2.69
CA ASP A 155 -2.02 -8.90 -3.46
C ASP A 155 -2.21 -9.75 -4.73
N THR A 156 -3.45 -10.16 -5.02
CA THR A 156 -3.80 -10.99 -6.19
C THR A 156 -4.78 -10.22 -7.10
N PRO A 157 -4.29 -9.45 -8.09
CA PRO A 157 -5.14 -8.83 -9.10
C PRO A 157 -5.78 -9.88 -10.00
N GLN A 158 -6.92 -9.51 -10.59
CA GLN A 158 -7.61 -10.35 -11.57
C GLN A 158 -6.90 -10.25 -12.93
N ALA A 159 -7.13 -11.25 -13.80
CA ALA A 159 -6.43 -11.35 -15.09
C ALA A 159 -6.69 -10.15 -16.03
N ASP A 160 -7.86 -9.51 -15.90
CA ASP A 160 -8.29 -8.40 -16.74
C ASP A 160 -7.99 -7.01 -16.13
N ASP A 161 -7.38 -6.95 -14.94
CA ASP A 161 -7.00 -5.68 -14.31
C ASP A 161 -5.80 -5.05 -15.05
N ALA A 162 -5.84 -3.73 -15.26
CA ALA A 162 -4.62 -2.98 -15.57
C ALA A 162 -3.70 -3.03 -14.33
N ILE A 163 -2.77 -4.00 -14.30
CA ILE A 163 -1.98 -4.31 -13.09
C ILE A 163 -0.97 -3.19 -12.80
N SER A 164 -1.18 -2.51 -11.69
CA SER A 164 -0.23 -1.56 -11.10
C SER A 164 0.63 -2.25 -10.03
N ALA A 165 1.85 -1.76 -9.77
CA ALA A 165 2.69 -2.29 -8.68
C ALA A 165 1.98 -2.25 -7.31
N CYS A 166 1.07 -1.30 -7.10
CA CYS A 166 0.26 -1.22 -5.88
C CYS A 166 -0.88 -2.27 -5.82
N ASP A 167 -1.18 -2.97 -6.91
CA ASP A 167 -2.13 -4.09 -6.95
C ASP A 167 -1.53 -5.42 -6.49
N LYS A 168 -0.20 -5.52 -6.52
CA LYS A 168 0.61 -6.60 -5.96
C LYS A 168 1.64 -6.01 -5.01
N LEU A 169 1.24 -5.07 -4.14
CA LEU A 169 2.15 -4.25 -3.36
C LEU A 169 3.13 -5.09 -2.52
N LEU A 170 2.62 -6.12 -1.84
CA LEU A 170 3.41 -6.93 -0.92
C LEU A 170 4.40 -7.80 -1.69
N THR A 171 3.95 -8.44 -2.78
CA THR A 171 4.84 -9.19 -3.68
C THR A 171 5.89 -8.28 -4.31
N SER A 172 5.48 -7.11 -4.80
CA SER A 172 6.38 -6.15 -5.45
C SER A 172 7.46 -5.64 -4.49
N LEU A 173 7.10 -5.32 -3.24
CA LEU A 173 8.05 -4.88 -2.21
C LEU A 173 9.01 -6.00 -1.80
N ARG A 174 8.53 -7.25 -1.68
CA ARG A 174 9.42 -8.40 -1.42
C ARG A 174 10.43 -8.61 -2.54
N THR A 175 9.98 -8.56 -3.79
CA THR A 175 10.87 -8.65 -4.96
C THR A 175 11.86 -7.49 -4.97
N ALA A 176 11.41 -6.27 -4.69
CA ALA A 176 12.28 -5.10 -4.60
C ALA A 176 13.36 -5.25 -3.51
N ASN A 177 12.99 -5.79 -2.34
CA ASN A 177 13.90 -6.02 -1.22
C ASN A 177 14.96 -7.07 -1.59
N ALA A 178 14.54 -8.20 -2.17
CA ALA A 178 15.46 -9.23 -2.67
C ALA A 178 16.44 -8.66 -3.71
N ASN A 179 15.93 -7.91 -4.69
CA ASN A 179 16.75 -7.26 -5.71
C ASN A 179 17.76 -6.26 -5.12
N ALA A 180 17.35 -5.50 -4.09
CA ALA A 180 18.22 -4.55 -3.41
C ALA A 180 19.35 -5.25 -2.63
N GLN A 181 19.03 -6.38 -1.97
CA GLN A 181 20.02 -7.21 -1.29
C GLN A 181 21.02 -7.82 -2.28
N ASP A 182 20.55 -8.35 -3.40
CA ASP A 182 21.39 -8.92 -4.45
C ASP A 182 22.33 -7.87 -5.06
N MET A 183 21.83 -6.66 -5.33
CA MET A 183 22.62 -5.56 -5.84
C MET A 183 23.74 -5.19 -4.86
N LEU A 184 23.43 -5.11 -3.57
CA LEU A 184 24.40 -4.80 -2.53
C LEU A 184 25.45 -5.91 -2.37
N ALA A 185 25.07 -7.18 -2.50
CA ALA A 185 26.01 -8.30 -2.51
C ALA A 185 26.95 -8.26 -3.73
N GLN A 186 26.42 -7.97 -4.92
CA GLN A 186 27.21 -7.86 -6.15
C GLN A 186 28.23 -6.71 -6.08
N ILE A 187 27.84 -5.52 -5.59
CA ILE A 187 28.75 -4.39 -5.43
C ILE A 187 29.88 -4.73 -4.46
N ARG A 188 29.58 -5.39 -3.32
CA ARG A 188 30.60 -5.85 -2.36
C ARG A 188 31.58 -6.85 -2.98
N GLN A 189 31.08 -7.79 -3.78
CA GLN A 189 31.94 -8.76 -4.49
C GLN A 189 32.85 -8.07 -5.51
N MET A 190 32.34 -7.06 -6.23
CA MET A 190 33.17 -6.28 -7.15
C MET A 190 34.25 -5.51 -6.40
N GLN A 191 33.90 -4.82 -5.31
CA GLN A 191 34.88 -4.11 -4.47
C GLN A 191 36.01 -5.03 -3.99
N ALA A 192 35.68 -6.22 -3.49
CA ALA A 192 36.68 -7.18 -3.01
C ALA A 192 37.57 -7.80 -4.11
N ARG A 193 37.18 -7.69 -5.39
CA ARG A 193 37.97 -8.17 -6.54
C ARG A 193 38.89 -7.09 -7.13
N PHE A 194 38.55 -5.82 -6.95
CA PHE A 194 39.23 -4.68 -7.56
C PHE A 194 39.91 -3.75 -6.55
N CYS A 195 39.84 -4.07 -5.25
CA CYS A 195 40.58 -3.44 -4.15
C CYS A 195 41.39 -4.51 -3.41
#